data_AF-A0AAV8Y1G8-F1
#
_entry.id   AF-A0AAV8Y1G8-F1
#
_cell.length_a   1.000
_cell.length_b   1.000
_cell.length_c   1.000
_cell.angle_alpha   90.00
_cell.angle_beta   90.00
_cell.angle_gamma   90.00
#
_symmetry.space_group_name_H-M   'P 1'
#
loop_
_entity.id
_entity.type
_entity.pdbx_description
1 polymer ?
#
loop_
_entity_poly.entity_id
_entity_poly.type
_entity_poly.pdbx_seq_one_letter_code
_entity_poly.pdbx_strand_id
1 'polypeptide(L)'
;MFLMWGSDYVYYMFLGSLNSNPGAQNYLKLASPNKRILGDIKEIIYSWNYKSEYNLDAIKSDLDDIVSELTILHFENKNDTHLLKSLHCVVLNEIYENLIPLIRSTFSKDDLYFYERCQKLCKRNVRPGEFGSSIYNSVPFTAAIVELSVLDKYKSPLEKINCLCYTYDLIFADLKLALASLMSQYSEKEYEIPIINNEEVEPILMVVVIKSKLLYLPSNLFYIKIFGEHIIKENDNNRTILKAFERAVTKLIAVKENSIDPYDENKLAPHLDVCKTMKIMAFADKQKYENDDAKLREEEKKRLVSLITTSTAEKNFIPLNLPKMFS
;
A
#
# COMPACT_ATOMS: atom_id res chain seq x y z
N MET A 1 -8.37 9.94 2.60
CA MET A 1 -6.99 10.43 2.79
C MET A 1 -6.22 10.22 1.49
N PHE A 2 -6.46 11.11 0.51
CA PHE A 2 -5.71 11.22 -0.74
C PHE A 2 -5.04 12.59 -0.67
N LEU A 3 -3.75 12.61 -0.37
CA LEU A 3 -2.92 13.80 -0.51
C LEU A 3 -1.57 13.31 -1.04
N MET A 4 -1.26 13.73 -2.26
CA MET A 4 0.06 14.00 -2.86
C MET A 4 0.03 13.67 -4.36
N TRP A 5 -0.79 14.43 -5.08
CA TRP A 5 -0.52 14.78 -6.48
C TRP A 5 -0.39 16.30 -6.50
N GLY A 6 0.79 16.80 -6.13
CA GLY A 6 1.08 18.22 -5.99
C GLY A 6 2.46 18.57 -6.53
N SER A 7 2.48 19.44 -7.54
CA SER A 7 3.55 20.30 -8.06
C SER A 7 4.89 19.74 -8.56
N ASP A 8 5.36 18.55 -8.18
CA ASP A 8 6.73 18.14 -8.57
C ASP A 8 6.84 17.53 -9.99
N TYR A 9 5.72 17.17 -10.61
CA TYR A 9 5.68 16.35 -11.84
C TYR A 9 6.42 16.93 -13.05
N VAL A 10 6.61 18.25 -13.13
CA VAL A 10 7.21 18.91 -14.31
C VAL A 10 8.75 18.83 -14.29
N TYR A 11 9.38 18.72 -13.12
CA TYR A 11 10.83 18.54 -13.02
C TYR A 11 11.26 17.06 -13.21
N TYR A 12 10.37 16.12 -12.91
CA TYR A 12 10.60 14.68 -13.05
C TYR A 12 10.56 14.15 -14.49
N MET A 13 9.96 14.88 -15.44
CA MET A 13 9.93 14.45 -16.84
C MET A 13 11.30 14.51 -17.55
N PHE A 14 12.23 15.36 -17.09
CA PHE A 14 13.54 15.50 -17.75
C PHE A 14 14.64 14.58 -17.19
N LEU A 15 14.45 13.96 -16.03
CA LEU A 15 15.47 13.13 -15.35
C LEU A 15 15.23 11.62 -15.45
N GLY A 16 14.07 11.19 -15.96
CA GLY A 16 13.58 9.83 -15.72
C GLY A 16 13.17 9.66 -14.26
N SER A 17 12.29 8.70 -13.99
CA SER A 17 11.86 8.44 -12.61
C SER A 17 13.07 7.99 -11.78
N LEU A 18 13.44 8.77 -10.75
CA LEU A 18 14.49 8.42 -9.75
C LEU A 18 14.26 7.04 -9.10
N ASN A 19 13.05 6.53 -9.26
CA ASN A 19 12.57 5.24 -8.81
C ASN A 19 13.00 4.05 -9.70
N SER A 20 13.91 4.27 -10.65
CA SER A 20 14.44 3.27 -11.57
C SER A 20 15.96 3.32 -11.65
N ASN A 21 16.62 2.21 -12.01
CA ASN A 21 18.07 2.20 -12.19
C ASN A 21 18.56 3.23 -13.24
N PRO A 22 17.93 3.37 -14.44
CA PRO A 22 18.33 4.41 -15.38
C PRO A 22 18.18 5.83 -14.83
N GLY A 23 17.11 6.10 -14.07
CA GLY A 23 16.90 7.39 -13.41
C GLY A 23 17.96 7.68 -12.35
N ALA A 24 18.26 6.70 -11.50
CA ALA A 24 19.33 6.79 -10.50
C ALA A 24 20.70 7.05 -11.15
N GLN A 25 21.05 6.30 -12.21
CA GLN A 25 22.29 6.52 -12.96
C GLN A 25 22.40 7.92 -13.56
N ASN A 26 21.31 8.42 -14.14
CA ASN A 26 21.28 9.77 -14.70
C ASN A 26 21.44 10.84 -13.63
N TYR A 27 20.77 10.66 -12.48
CA TYR A 27 20.92 11.56 -11.34
C TYR A 27 22.37 11.60 -10.84
N LEU A 28 23.02 10.45 -10.65
CA LEU A 28 24.42 10.40 -10.20
C LEU A 28 25.38 11.11 -11.17
N LYS A 29 25.18 10.97 -12.48
CA LYS A 29 25.98 11.66 -13.51
C LYS A 29 25.84 13.19 -13.46
N LEU A 30 24.68 13.68 -13.05
CA LEU A 30 24.40 15.11 -12.96
C LEU A 30 24.82 15.71 -11.62
N ALA A 31 24.67 14.93 -10.53
CA ALA A 31 25.00 15.35 -9.18
C ALA A 31 26.51 15.27 -8.89
N SER A 32 27.27 14.43 -9.58
CA SER A 32 28.71 14.29 -9.37
C SER A 32 29.52 15.20 -10.30
N PRO A 33 30.55 15.90 -9.80
CA PRO A 33 31.55 16.54 -10.67
C PRO A 33 32.38 15.51 -11.46
N ASN A 34 32.37 14.24 -11.05
CA ASN A 34 33.10 13.16 -11.70
C ASN A 34 32.31 12.53 -12.85
N LYS A 35 32.76 12.77 -14.09
CA LYS A 35 32.17 12.18 -15.30
C LYS A 35 32.28 10.65 -15.37
N ARG A 36 33.18 10.04 -14.59
CA ARG A 36 33.39 8.59 -14.52
C ARG A 36 32.73 7.93 -13.32
N ILE A 37 31.86 8.62 -12.58
CA ILE A 37 31.24 8.10 -11.34
C ILE A 37 30.69 6.67 -11.45
N LEU A 38 30.00 6.32 -12.55
CA LEU A 38 29.48 4.96 -12.73
C LEU A 38 30.58 3.91 -12.96
N GLY A 39 31.69 4.30 -13.60
CA GLY A 39 32.85 3.43 -13.76
C GLY A 39 33.54 3.19 -12.42
N ASP A 40 33.70 4.26 -11.63
CA ASP A 40 34.35 4.17 -10.32
C ASP A 40 33.53 3.32 -9.34
N ILE A 41 32.19 3.44 -9.36
CA ILE A 41 31.30 2.54 -8.60
C ILE A 41 31.54 1.08 -8.99
N LYS A 42 31.62 0.77 -10.29
CA LYS A 42 31.88 -0.60 -10.78
C LYS A 42 33.26 -1.10 -10.36
N GLU A 43 34.28 -0.26 -10.50
CA GLU A 43 35.66 -0.61 -10.12
C GLU A 43 35.73 -0.93 -8.62
N ILE A 44 35.10 -0.12 -7.76
CA ILE A 44 35.01 -0.36 -6.33
C ILE A 44 34.29 -1.69 -6.06
N ILE A 45 33.11 -1.92 -6.65
CA ILE A 45 32.35 -3.16 -6.46
C ILE A 45 33.08 -4.40 -6.97
N TYR A 46 33.84 -4.31 -8.06
CA TYR A 46 34.62 -5.44 -8.58
C TYR A 46 35.92 -5.69 -7.83
N SER A 47 36.50 -4.63 -7.24
CA SER A 47 37.64 -4.75 -6.34
C SER A 47 37.25 -5.22 -4.93
N TRP A 48 35.95 -5.12 -4.60
CA TRP A 48 35.42 -5.57 -3.33
C TRP A 48 35.58 -7.09 -3.20
N ASN A 49 36.49 -7.48 -2.30
CA ASN A 49 36.86 -8.87 -2.10
C ASN A 49 35.79 -9.58 -1.26
N TYR A 50 34.77 -10.10 -1.96
CA TYR A 50 33.70 -10.88 -1.38
C TYR A 50 34.26 -12.16 -0.74
N LYS A 51 34.42 -12.19 0.59
CA LYS A 51 34.75 -13.45 1.26
C LYS A 51 33.49 -14.31 1.34
N SER A 52 33.60 -15.58 0.97
CA SER A 52 32.52 -16.57 1.02
C SER A 52 32.01 -16.88 2.45
N GLU A 53 32.53 -16.22 3.47
CA GLU A 53 32.23 -16.43 4.89
C GLU A 53 31.24 -15.41 5.47
N TYR A 54 30.78 -14.43 4.68
CA TYR A 54 29.89 -13.39 5.20
C TYR A 54 28.42 -13.82 5.22
N ASN A 55 27.77 -13.65 6.38
CA ASN A 55 26.32 -13.70 6.47
C ASN A 55 25.70 -12.46 5.78
N LEU A 56 24.39 -12.50 5.47
CA LEU A 56 23.71 -11.46 4.71
C LEU A 56 23.74 -10.08 5.39
N ASP A 57 23.79 -10.04 6.73
CA ASP A 57 23.87 -8.81 7.51
C ASP A 57 25.25 -8.13 7.37
N ALA A 58 26.33 -8.92 7.38
CA ALA A 58 27.67 -8.40 7.13
C ALA A 58 27.81 -7.86 5.71
N ILE A 59 27.26 -8.56 4.72
CA ILE A 59 27.22 -8.08 3.33
C ILE A 59 26.47 -6.75 3.24
N LYS A 60 25.33 -6.62 3.92
CA LYS A 60 24.59 -5.35 3.96
C LYS A 60 25.45 -4.24 4.57
N SER A 61 26.10 -4.50 5.70
CA SER A 61 26.98 -3.52 6.36
C SER A 61 28.10 -3.05 5.43
N ASP A 62 28.80 -3.97 4.77
CA ASP A 62 29.88 -3.64 3.84
C ASP A 62 29.39 -2.80 2.66
N LEU A 63 28.19 -3.11 2.13
CA LEU A 63 27.59 -2.33 1.05
C LEU A 63 27.17 -0.92 1.51
N ASP A 64 26.67 -0.79 2.74
CA ASP A 64 26.36 0.51 3.35
C ASP A 64 27.64 1.36 3.55
N ASP A 65 28.76 0.71 3.91
CA ASP A 65 30.08 1.34 4.03
C ASP A 65 30.61 1.80 2.65
N ILE A 66 30.48 0.97 1.62
CA ILE A 66 30.84 1.33 0.23
C ILE A 66 30.02 2.54 -0.25
N VAL A 67 28.72 2.58 0.02
CA VAL A 67 27.87 3.73 -0.33
C VAL A 67 28.34 4.98 0.42
N SER A 68 28.72 4.84 1.69
CA SER A 68 29.23 5.95 2.50
C SER A 68 30.57 6.47 1.95
N GLU A 69 31.48 5.57 1.58
CA GLU A 69 32.77 5.91 0.95
C GLU A 69 32.57 6.64 -0.38
N LEU A 70 31.76 6.09 -1.28
CA LEU A 70 31.40 6.71 -2.56
C LEU A 70 30.79 8.11 -2.37
N THR A 71 29.94 8.27 -1.36
CA THR A 71 29.33 9.56 -1.01
C THR A 71 30.42 10.58 -0.64
N ILE A 72 31.39 10.18 0.18
CA ILE A 72 32.48 11.06 0.63
C ILE A 72 33.45 11.41 -0.50
N LEU A 73 33.76 10.45 -1.37
CA LEU A 73 34.75 10.62 -2.44
C LEU A 73 34.24 11.48 -3.60
N HIS A 74 32.95 11.38 -3.93
CA HIS A 74 32.44 11.92 -5.20
C HIS A 74 31.37 13.01 -5.07
N PHE A 75 30.93 13.34 -3.85
CA PHE A 75 29.84 14.29 -3.65
C PHE A 75 30.10 15.26 -2.49
N GLU A 76 29.81 16.54 -2.74
CA GLU A 76 29.95 17.60 -1.72
C GLU A 76 28.75 17.59 -0.76
N ASN A 77 27.54 17.35 -1.27
CA ASN A 77 26.33 17.29 -0.47
C ASN A 77 26.06 15.87 0.05
N LYS A 78 26.58 15.58 1.24
CA LYS A 78 26.51 14.26 1.88
C LYS A 78 25.12 13.92 2.46
N ASN A 79 24.23 14.90 2.57
CA ASN A 79 22.92 14.74 3.21
C ASN A 79 21.76 14.69 2.20
N ASP A 80 22.05 14.60 0.90
CA ASP A 80 21.01 14.48 -0.12
C ASP A 80 20.41 13.06 -0.11
N THR A 81 19.15 12.96 0.30
CA THR A 81 18.42 11.68 0.36
C THR A 81 18.23 11.05 -1.03
N HIS A 82 18.10 11.85 -2.09
CA HIS A 82 17.98 11.35 -3.45
C HIS A 82 19.31 10.81 -3.96
N LEU A 83 20.42 11.43 -3.56
CA LEU A 83 21.77 10.92 -3.82
C LEU A 83 21.98 9.55 -3.18
N LEU A 84 21.72 9.41 -1.89
CA LEU A 84 21.91 8.15 -1.17
C LEU A 84 21.05 7.04 -1.77
N LYS A 85 19.78 7.31 -2.06
CA LYS A 85 18.89 6.35 -2.76
C LYS A 85 19.43 5.93 -4.12
N SER A 86 19.94 6.89 -4.90
CA SER A 86 20.48 6.63 -6.23
C SER A 86 21.76 5.78 -6.15
N LEU A 87 22.64 6.06 -5.20
CA LEU A 87 23.85 5.27 -4.94
C LEU A 87 23.50 3.83 -4.54
N HIS A 88 22.63 3.65 -3.54
CA HIS A 88 22.16 2.31 -3.15
C HIS A 88 21.53 1.56 -4.32
N CYS A 89 20.68 2.23 -5.12
CA CYS A 89 20.05 1.62 -6.29
C CYS A 89 21.08 1.11 -7.30
N VAL A 90 22.10 1.91 -7.63
CA VAL A 90 23.14 1.53 -8.60
C VAL A 90 24.06 0.46 -8.03
N VAL A 91 24.56 0.62 -6.80
CA VAL A 91 25.42 -0.37 -6.11
C VAL A 91 24.73 -1.73 -6.03
N LEU A 92 23.46 -1.76 -5.61
CA LEU A 92 22.72 -3.01 -5.48
C LEU A 92 22.38 -3.64 -6.85
N ASN A 93 22.18 -2.82 -7.89
CA ASN A 93 22.04 -3.33 -9.26
C ASN A 93 23.31 -4.04 -9.75
N GLU A 94 24.49 -3.48 -9.46
CA GLU A 94 25.77 -4.02 -9.90
C GLU A 94 26.12 -5.33 -9.18
N ILE A 95 25.83 -5.44 -7.88
CA ILE A 95 26.12 -6.66 -7.10
C ILE A 95 25.00 -7.72 -7.18
N TYR A 96 23.85 -7.41 -7.78
CA TYR A 96 22.64 -8.24 -7.75
C TYR A 96 22.90 -9.69 -8.16
N GLU A 97 23.63 -9.91 -9.26
CA GLU A 97 23.89 -11.26 -9.79
C GLU A 97 24.72 -12.13 -8.83
N ASN A 98 25.51 -11.50 -7.96
CA ASN A 98 26.31 -12.18 -6.94
C ASN A 98 25.52 -12.35 -5.65
N LEU A 99 24.64 -11.39 -5.33
CA LEU A 99 23.88 -11.35 -4.09
C LEU A 99 22.63 -12.24 -4.13
N ILE A 100 21.85 -12.20 -5.20
CA ILE A 100 20.56 -12.89 -5.27
C ILE A 100 20.66 -14.43 -5.15
N PRO A 101 21.69 -15.12 -5.66
CA PRO A 101 21.82 -16.56 -5.49
C PRO A 101 22.00 -16.96 -4.02
N LEU A 102 22.68 -16.13 -3.22
CA LEU A 102 22.90 -16.37 -1.79
C LEU A 102 21.59 -16.29 -1.02
N ILE A 103 20.80 -15.25 -1.29
CA ILE A 103 19.46 -15.09 -0.71
C ILE A 103 18.57 -16.28 -1.11
N ARG A 104 18.49 -16.58 -2.41
CA ARG A 104 17.67 -17.70 -2.92
C ARG A 104 18.12 -19.05 -2.38
N SER A 105 19.41 -19.27 -2.13
CA SER A 105 19.88 -20.51 -1.50
C SER A 105 19.33 -20.67 -0.08
N THR A 106 19.29 -19.57 0.68
CA THR A 106 18.78 -19.51 2.05
C THR A 106 17.28 -19.77 2.11
N PHE A 107 16.52 -19.22 1.15
CA PHE A 107 15.05 -19.32 1.09
C PHE A 107 14.54 -20.39 0.12
N SER A 108 15.41 -21.24 -0.44
CA SER A 108 15.07 -22.19 -1.51
C SER A 108 13.87 -23.08 -1.20
N LYS A 109 13.77 -23.57 0.03
CA LYS A 109 12.65 -24.39 0.51
C LYS A 109 11.36 -23.58 0.63
N ASP A 110 11.44 -22.37 1.16
CA ASP A 110 10.30 -21.50 1.39
C ASP A 110 9.73 -20.99 0.06
N ASP A 111 10.60 -20.58 -0.87
CA ASP A 111 10.24 -20.17 -2.23
C ASP A 111 9.51 -21.31 -2.97
N LEU A 112 10.10 -22.51 -2.98
CA LEU A 112 9.48 -23.66 -3.66
C LEU A 112 8.14 -24.04 -3.03
N TYR A 113 8.08 -24.14 -1.70
CA TYR A 113 6.86 -24.49 -0.98
C TYR A 113 5.75 -23.46 -1.22
N PHE A 114 6.07 -22.18 -1.12
CA PHE A 114 5.13 -21.09 -1.39
C PHE A 114 4.64 -21.13 -2.84
N TYR A 115 5.54 -21.32 -3.80
CA TYR A 115 5.19 -21.40 -5.21
C TYR A 115 4.26 -22.56 -5.52
N GLU A 116 4.55 -23.77 -5.02
CA GLU A 116 3.68 -24.94 -5.17
C GLU A 116 2.31 -24.71 -4.54
N ARG A 117 2.27 -24.06 -3.37
CA ARG A 117 1.02 -23.65 -2.72
C ARG A 117 0.20 -22.74 -3.63
N CYS A 118 0.81 -21.68 -4.16
CA CYS A 118 0.16 -20.77 -5.11
C CYS A 118 -0.31 -21.49 -6.37
N GLN A 119 0.49 -22.41 -6.93
CA GLN A 119 0.07 -23.20 -8.10
C GLN A 119 -1.17 -24.05 -7.81
N LYS A 120 -1.23 -24.73 -6.66
CA LYS A 120 -2.40 -25.53 -6.26
C LYS A 120 -3.65 -24.66 -6.11
N LEU A 121 -3.54 -23.52 -5.44
CA LEU A 121 -4.64 -22.57 -5.27
C LEU A 121 -5.08 -21.98 -6.61
N CYS A 122 -4.13 -21.64 -7.49
CA CYS A 122 -4.41 -21.13 -8.83
C CYS A 122 -5.18 -22.17 -9.68
N LYS A 123 -4.83 -23.46 -9.59
CA LYS A 123 -5.54 -24.55 -10.29
C LYS A 123 -6.99 -24.72 -9.83
N ARG A 124 -7.30 -24.35 -8.57
CA ARG A 124 -8.66 -24.33 -8.03
C ARG A 124 -9.46 -23.08 -8.41
N ASN A 125 -8.85 -22.15 -9.16
CA ASN A 125 -9.45 -20.89 -9.58
C ASN A 125 -10.01 -20.05 -8.42
N VAL A 126 -9.22 -19.94 -7.34
CA VAL A 126 -9.70 -19.27 -6.13
C VAL A 126 -10.05 -17.80 -6.34
N ARG A 127 -11.06 -17.32 -5.61
CA ARG A 127 -11.60 -15.95 -5.68
C ARG A 127 -11.44 -15.20 -4.35
N PRO A 128 -11.48 -13.85 -4.34
CA PRO A 128 -11.31 -13.07 -3.12
C PRO A 128 -12.31 -13.43 -1.99
N GLY A 129 -13.52 -13.86 -2.35
CA GLY A 129 -14.59 -14.25 -1.43
C GLY A 129 -14.28 -15.50 -0.63
N GLU A 130 -13.50 -16.42 -1.17
CA GLU A 130 -13.04 -17.60 -0.44
C GLU A 130 -12.00 -17.26 0.64
N PHE A 131 -11.46 -16.04 0.59
CA PHE A 131 -10.59 -15.46 1.61
C PHE A 131 -11.31 -14.39 2.46
N GLY A 132 -12.63 -14.27 2.35
CA GLY A 132 -13.46 -13.37 3.17
C GLY A 132 -13.91 -12.07 2.48
N SER A 133 -13.64 -11.88 1.18
CA SER A 133 -14.06 -10.67 0.43
C SER A 133 -15.13 -10.96 -0.62
N SER A 134 -16.40 -11.02 -0.20
CA SER A 134 -17.51 -11.46 -1.07
C SER A 134 -17.84 -10.45 -2.19
N ILE A 135 -17.56 -9.17 -1.97
CA ILE A 135 -18.04 -8.08 -2.83
C ILE A 135 -17.28 -8.01 -4.17
N TYR A 136 -16.01 -8.39 -4.18
CA TYR A 136 -15.11 -8.14 -5.32
C TYR A 136 -14.77 -9.40 -6.13
N ASN A 137 -15.60 -10.44 -5.98
CA ASN A 137 -15.39 -11.75 -6.60
C ASN A 137 -15.34 -11.76 -8.12
N SER A 138 -15.99 -10.79 -8.77
CA SER A 138 -16.06 -10.69 -10.24
C SER A 138 -14.98 -9.79 -10.84
N VAL A 139 -14.19 -9.08 -10.03
CA VAL A 139 -13.18 -8.14 -10.53
C VAL A 139 -11.93 -8.92 -10.97
N PRO A 140 -11.43 -8.75 -12.21
CA PRO A 140 -10.38 -9.61 -12.76
C PRO A 140 -8.95 -9.25 -12.33
N PHE A 141 -8.71 -8.06 -11.77
CA PHE A 141 -7.41 -7.56 -11.28
C PHE A 141 -6.21 -7.80 -12.21
N THR A 142 -6.44 -7.79 -13.53
CA THR A 142 -5.45 -8.26 -14.50
C THR A 142 -4.21 -7.37 -14.55
N ALA A 143 -4.37 -6.05 -14.46
CA ALA A 143 -3.24 -5.12 -14.47
C ALA A 143 -2.34 -5.35 -13.25
N ALA A 144 -2.91 -5.50 -12.06
CA ALA A 144 -2.16 -5.79 -10.83
C ALA A 144 -1.41 -7.13 -10.92
N ILE A 145 -2.03 -8.17 -11.49
CA ILE A 145 -1.38 -9.48 -11.71
C ILE A 145 -0.19 -9.36 -12.66
N VAL A 146 -0.36 -8.62 -13.77
CA VAL A 146 0.71 -8.45 -14.76
C VAL A 146 1.87 -7.65 -14.17
N GLU A 147 1.60 -6.55 -13.46
CA GLU A 147 2.63 -5.75 -12.80
C GLU A 147 3.41 -6.59 -11.78
N LEU A 148 2.71 -7.31 -10.90
CA LEU A 148 3.38 -8.12 -9.89
C LEU A 148 4.20 -9.26 -10.51
N SER A 149 3.78 -9.83 -11.64
CA SER A 149 4.47 -10.92 -12.32
C SER A 149 5.90 -10.58 -12.79
N VAL A 150 6.21 -9.29 -12.93
CA VAL A 150 7.55 -8.83 -13.35
C VAL A 150 8.48 -8.48 -12.19
N LEU A 151 8.05 -8.65 -10.93
CA LEU A 151 8.83 -8.33 -9.73
C LEU A 151 10.26 -8.89 -9.75
N ASP A 152 10.43 -10.12 -10.26
CA ASP A 152 11.72 -10.80 -10.28
C ASP A 152 12.70 -10.22 -11.32
N LYS A 153 12.20 -9.48 -12.31
CA LYS A 153 13.03 -8.82 -13.35
C LYS A 153 13.80 -7.61 -12.82
N TYR A 154 13.27 -6.96 -11.78
CA TYR A 154 13.91 -5.82 -11.14
C TYR A 154 15.09 -6.27 -10.28
N LYS A 155 16.17 -5.48 -10.23
CA LYS A 155 17.38 -5.83 -9.48
C LYS A 155 17.54 -5.01 -8.20
N SER A 156 17.16 -3.73 -8.20
CA SER A 156 17.21 -2.95 -6.96
C SER A 156 16.02 -3.24 -6.04
N PRO A 157 16.22 -3.11 -4.72
CA PRO A 157 15.11 -3.07 -3.77
C PRO A 157 14.12 -1.94 -4.07
N LEU A 158 14.61 -0.80 -4.57
CA LEU A 158 13.80 0.36 -4.95
C LEU A 158 12.80 0.02 -6.05
N GLU A 159 13.26 -0.55 -7.15
CA GLU A 159 12.39 -0.97 -8.25
C GLU A 159 11.39 -2.04 -7.80
N LYS A 160 11.84 -2.99 -6.98
CA LYS A 160 10.97 -4.04 -6.44
C LYS A 160 9.88 -3.48 -5.51
N ILE A 161 10.21 -2.57 -4.58
CA ILE A 161 9.19 -1.96 -3.71
C ILE A 161 8.22 -1.10 -4.52
N ASN A 162 8.70 -0.38 -5.55
CA ASN A 162 7.84 0.38 -6.44
C ASN A 162 6.87 -0.53 -7.21
N CYS A 163 7.33 -1.69 -7.68
CA CYS A 163 6.45 -2.71 -8.28
C CYS A 163 5.34 -3.16 -7.31
N LEU A 164 5.68 -3.38 -6.02
CA LEU A 164 4.68 -3.69 -4.99
C LEU A 164 3.69 -2.55 -4.79
N CYS A 165 4.17 -1.30 -4.76
CA CYS A 165 3.33 -0.12 -4.62
C CYS A 165 2.39 0.06 -5.82
N TYR A 166 2.89 -0.03 -7.04
CA TYR A 166 2.08 0.05 -8.25
C TYR A 166 1.05 -1.07 -8.32
N THR A 167 1.44 -2.30 -7.95
CA THR A 167 0.49 -3.41 -7.84
C THR A 167 -0.65 -3.07 -6.89
N TYR A 168 -0.33 -2.52 -5.71
CA TYR A 168 -1.30 -2.12 -4.71
C TYR A 168 -2.23 -1.01 -5.25
N ASP A 169 -1.67 0.02 -5.89
CA ASP A 169 -2.45 1.10 -6.50
C ASP A 169 -3.39 0.61 -7.61
N LEU A 170 -2.94 -0.34 -8.44
CA LEU A 170 -3.75 -0.97 -9.48
C LEU A 170 -4.94 -1.74 -8.89
N ILE A 171 -4.75 -2.43 -7.76
CA ILE A 171 -5.87 -3.08 -7.04
C ILE A 171 -6.90 -2.03 -6.61
N PHE A 172 -6.47 -0.92 -6.02
CA PHE A 172 -7.40 0.15 -5.62
C PHE A 172 -8.09 0.82 -6.82
N ALA A 173 -7.39 1.01 -7.93
CA ALA A 173 -7.97 1.55 -9.15
C ALA A 173 -9.08 0.64 -9.69
N ASP A 174 -8.82 -0.66 -9.80
CA ASP A 174 -9.80 -1.65 -10.27
C ASP A 174 -11.01 -1.74 -9.32
N LEU A 175 -10.78 -1.69 -8.00
CA LEU A 175 -11.85 -1.67 -7.01
C LEU A 175 -12.75 -0.44 -7.12
N LYS A 176 -12.15 0.75 -7.23
CA LYS A 176 -12.91 1.99 -7.40
C LYS A 176 -13.73 1.99 -8.68
N LEU A 177 -13.16 1.49 -9.78
CA LEU A 177 -13.85 1.37 -11.05
C LEU A 177 -15.05 0.42 -10.94
N ALA A 178 -14.86 -0.74 -10.30
CA ALA A 178 -15.93 -1.70 -10.06
C ALA A 178 -17.05 -1.10 -9.21
N LEU A 179 -16.70 -0.41 -8.11
CA LEU A 179 -17.67 0.27 -7.24
C LEU A 179 -18.42 1.39 -7.98
N ALA A 180 -17.72 2.21 -8.76
CA ALA A 180 -18.34 3.28 -9.55
C ALA A 180 -19.33 2.70 -10.57
N SER A 181 -18.96 1.62 -11.27
CA SER A 181 -19.84 0.93 -12.22
C SER A 181 -21.06 0.29 -11.55
N LEU A 182 -20.92 -0.21 -10.31
CA LEU A 182 -22.04 -0.74 -9.56
C LEU A 182 -22.98 0.39 -9.10
N MET A 183 -22.43 1.49 -8.60
CA MET A 183 -23.24 2.63 -8.17
C MET A 183 -24.01 3.26 -9.33
N SER A 184 -23.38 3.45 -10.49
CA SER A 184 -24.06 4.01 -11.67
C SER A 184 -25.22 3.15 -12.16
N GLN A 185 -25.24 1.85 -11.86
CA GLN A 185 -26.31 0.93 -12.25
C GLN A 185 -27.45 0.86 -11.21
N TYR A 186 -27.17 1.13 -9.92
CA TYR A 186 -28.09 0.78 -8.83
C TYR A 186 -28.36 1.89 -7.81
N SER A 187 -27.68 3.03 -7.89
CA SER A 187 -27.82 4.15 -6.94
C SER A 187 -28.24 5.43 -7.67
N GLU A 188 -29.35 6.04 -7.25
CA GLU A 188 -29.73 7.41 -7.64
C GLU A 188 -28.84 8.47 -6.96
N LYS A 189 -28.04 8.07 -5.97
CA LYS A 189 -27.03 8.91 -5.33
C LYS A 189 -25.70 8.68 -6.04
N GLU A 190 -25.37 9.55 -6.99
CA GLU A 190 -24.11 9.52 -7.75
C GLU A 190 -22.86 9.90 -6.93
N TYR A 191 -23.00 10.34 -5.67
CA TYR A 191 -21.99 11.17 -5.02
C TYR A 191 -21.18 10.54 -3.87
N GLU A 192 -21.41 9.28 -3.48
CA GLU A 192 -20.71 8.69 -2.32
C GLU A 192 -20.13 7.31 -2.64
N ILE A 193 -18.96 7.28 -3.31
CA ILE A 193 -18.19 6.03 -3.48
C ILE A 193 -17.73 5.55 -2.09
N PRO A 194 -18.08 4.32 -1.67
CA PRO A 194 -17.71 3.83 -0.35
C PRO A 194 -16.19 3.78 -0.19
N ILE A 195 -15.72 4.12 1.02
CA ILE A 195 -14.31 4.09 1.38
C ILE A 195 -13.88 2.63 1.49
N ILE A 196 -12.97 2.20 0.63
CA ILE A 196 -12.37 0.86 0.68
C ILE A 196 -11.39 0.80 1.85
N ASN A 197 -11.61 -0.15 2.76
CA ASN A 197 -10.71 -0.37 3.90
C ASN A 197 -9.58 -1.33 3.52
N ASN A 198 -8.40 -1.16 4.13
CA ASN A 198 -7.25 -2.04 3.87
C ASN A 198 -7.52 -3.52 4.22
N GLU A 199 -8.44 -3.81 5.15
CA GLU A 199 -8.85 -5.17 5.51
C GLU A 199 -9.57 -5.88 4.34
N GLU A 200 -10.27 -5.13 3.49
CA GLU A 200 -10.99 -5.65 2.33
C GLU A 200 -10.05 -5.95 1.16
N VAL A 201 -8.88 -5.30 1.14
CA VAL A 201 -7.86 -5.45 0.09
C VAL A 201 -6.99 -6.69 0.31
N GLU A 202 -6.80 -7.13 1.54
CA GLU A 202 -5.91 -8.27 1.83
C GLU A 202 -6.34 -9.58 1.14
N PRO A 203 -7.62 -9.99 1.15
CA PRO A 203 -8.10 -11.15 0.36
C PRO A 203 -7.84 -11.03 -1.15
N ILE A 204 -7.93 -9.81 -1.69
CA ILE A 204 -7.68 -9.54 -3.11
C ILE A 204 -6.19 -9.64 -3.40
N LEU A 205 -5.36 -9.04 -2.55
CA LEU A 205 -3.91 -9.12 -2.64
C LEU A 205 -3.44 -10.58 -2.63
N MET A 206 -4.03 -11.43 -1.79
CA MET A 206 -3.75 -12.87 -1.78
C MET A 206 -4.05 -13.52 -3.14
N VAL A 207 -5.18 -13.20 -3.77
CA VAL A 207 -5.53 -13.72 -5.11
C VAL A 207 -4.58 -13.19 -6.18
N VAL A 208 -4.23 -11.90 -6.15
CA VAL A 208 -3.25 -11.30 -7.07
C VAL A 208 -1.90 -12.01 -6.94
N VAL A 209 -1.43 -12.24 -5.71
CA VAL A 209 -0.19 -12.98 -5.44
C VAL A 209 -0.24 -14.41 -6.00
N ILE A 210 -1.34 -15.15 -5.77
CA ILE A 210 -1.55 -16.49 -6.31
C ILE A 210 -1.47 -16.49 -7.84
N LYS A 211 -2.20 -15.57 -8.49
CA LYS A 211 -2.33 -15.52 -9.95
C LYS A 211 -1.07 -15.00 -10.65
N SER A 212 -0.21 -14.29 -9.93
CA SER A 212 1.06 -13.77 -10.44
C SER A 212 2.16 -14.84 -10.56
N LYS A 213 1.97 -16.02 -9.93
CA LYS A 213 2.85 -17.20 -10.07
C LYS A 213 4.33 -16.89 -9.83
N LEU A 214 4.62 -16.13 -8.76
CA LEU A 214 5.98 -15.75 -8.40
C LEU A 214 6.70 -16.88 -7.66
N LEU A 215 7.77 -17.42 -8.25
CA LEU A 215 8.59 -18.47 -7.64
C LEU A 215 9.39 -17.94 -6.45
N TYR A 216 10.03 -16.78 -6.60
CA TYR A 216 10.96 -16.24 -5.61
C TYR A 216 10.34 -15.14 -4.75
N LEU A 217 9.03 -15.16 -4.49
CA LEU A 217 8.38 -14.06 -3.74
C LEU A 217 8.93 -13.93 -2.31
N PRO A 218 9.02 -15.00 -1.48
CA PRO A 218 9.69 -14.91 -0.18
C PRO A 218 11.10 -14.31 -0.24
N SER A 219 11.96 -14.81 -1.13
CA SER A 219 13.31 -14.23 -1.36
C SER A 219 13.27 -12.75 -1.73
N ASN A 220 12.35 -12.34 -2.61
CA ASN A 220 12.22 -10.95 -3.05
C ASN A 220 11.77 -10.03 -1.90
N LEU A 221 10.80 -10.45 -1.08
CA LEU A 221 10.36 -9.68 0.08
C LEU A 221 11.47 -9.53 1.13
N PHE A 222 12.22 -10.60 1.38
CA PHE A 222 13.39 -10.55 2.25
C PHE A 222 14.47 -9.59 1.70
N TYR A 223 14.78 -9.68 0.41
CA TYR A 223 15.74 -8.79 -0.24
C TYR A 223 15.35 -7.31 -0.11
N ILE A 224 14.07 -6.99 -0.34
CA ILE A 224 13.54 -5.63 -0.14
C ILE A 224 13.69 -5.19 1.31
N LYS A 225 13.34 -6.06 2.26
CA LYS A 225 13.37 -5.76 3.70
C LYS A 225 14.77 -5.46 4.23
N ILE A 226 15.76 -6.25 3.81
CA ILE A 226 17.14 -6.13 4.30
C ILE A 226 17.90 -5.05 3.54
N PHE A 227 17.93 -5.12 2.20
CA PHE A 227 18.75 -4.23 1.38
C PHE A 227 18.04 -2.93 0.99
N GLY A 228 16.71 -2.85 1.17
CA GLY A 228 15.90 -1.64 0.96
C GLY A 228 15.50 -0.92 2.24
N GLU A 229 16.14 -1.23 3.38
CA GLU A 229 15.77 -0.71 4.70
C GLU A 229 15.67 0.83 4.75
N HIS A 230 16.61 1.53 4.11
CA HIS A 230 16.60 3.01 4.02
C HIS A 230 15.34 3.53 3.30
N ILE A 231 14.90 2.86 2.23
CA ILE A 231 13.70 3.20 1.45
C ILE A 231 12.43 3.00 2.29
N ILE A 232 12.40 1.94 3.10
CA ILE A 232 11.25 1.55 3.92
C ILE A 232 11.13 2.40 5.18
N LYS A 233 12.27 2.82 5.76
CA LYS A 233 12.28 3.67 6.95
C LYS A 233 11.74 5.07 6.65
N GLU A 234 12.12 5.64 5.52
CA GLU A 234 11.73 6.99 5.13
C GLU A 234 10.28 7.12 4.63
N ASN A 235 9.66 6.02 4.21
CA ASN A 235 8.32 6.03 3.64
C ASN A 235 7.39 5.01 4.33
N ASP A 236 6.51 5.53 5.18
CA ASP A 236 5.52 4.76 5.92
C ASP A 236 4.56 3.96 5.02
N ASN A 237 4.25 4.49 3.83
CA ASN A 237 3.43 3.79 2.84
C ASN A 237 4.15 2.55 2.30
N ASN A 238 5.43 2.70 1.90
CA ASN A 238 6.24 1.57 1.44
C ASN A 238 6.33 0.48 2.51
N ARG A 239 6.52 0.86 3.77
CA ARG A 239 6.54 -0.06 4.91
C ARG A 239 5.21 -0.78 5.11
N THR A 240 4.10 -0.06 4.97
CA THR A 240 2.75 -0.62 5.11
C THR A 240 2.45 -1.63 4.01
N ILE A 241 2.81 -1.28 2.77
CA ILE A 241 2.63 -2.13 1.59
C ILE A 241 3.49 -3.39 1.69
N LEU A 242 4.78 -3.27 2.04
CA LEU A 242 5.65 -4.43 2.25
C LEU A 242 5.06 -5.40 3.30
N LYS A 243 4.58 -4.88 4.43
CA LYS A 243 3.92 -5.67 5.48
C LYS A 243 2.62 -6.33 5.00
N ALA A 244 1.89 -5.70 4.07
CA ALA A 244 0.69 -6.30 3.47
C ALA A 244 1.06 -7.54 2.63
N PHE A 245 2.12 -7.46 1.82
CA PHE A 245 2.63 -8.61 1.07
C PHE A 245 3.19 -9.71 1.99
N GLU A 246 3.96 -9.36 3.04
CA GLU A 246 4.45 -10.34 4.03
C GLU A 246 3.30 -11.08 4.73
N ARG A 247 2.23 -10.36 5.12
CA ARG A 247 1.03 -10.97 5.68
C ARG A 247 0.31 -11.87 4.67
N ALA A 248 0.14 -11.43 3.44
CA ALA A 248 -0.49 -12.23 2.39
C ALA A 248 0.25 -13.57 2.20
N VAL A 249 1.59 -13.54 2.13
CA VAL A 249 2.43 -14.75 2.05
C VAL A 249 2.20 -15.66 3.26
N THR A 250 2.26 -15.10 4.48
CA THR A 250 2.07 -15.84 5.73
C THR A 250 0.68 -16.50 5.78
N LYS A 251 -0.38 -15.77 5.41
CA LYS A 251 -1.74 -16.30 5.36
C LYS A 251 -1.87 -17.41 4.31
N LEU A 252 -1.34 -17.22 3.11
CA LEU A 252 -1.40 -18.23 2.03
C LEU A 252 -0.74 -19.55 2.43
N ILE A 253 0.37 -19.47 3.17
CA ILE A 253 1.05 -20.63 3.75
C ILE A 253 0.18 -21.32 4.81
N ALA A 254 -0.49 -20.54 5.67
CA ALA A 254 -1.29 -21.04 6.79
C ALA A 254 -2.69 -21.56 6.39
N VAL A 255 -3.23 -21.15 5.23
CA VAL A 255 -4.54 -21.60 4.76
C VAL A 255 -4.54 -23.12 4.61
N LYS A 256 -5.49 -23.80 5.26
CA LYS A 256 -5.67 -25.24 5.12
C LYS A 256 -6.33 -25.55 3.78
N GLU A 257 -5.84 -26.55 3.05
CA GLU A 257 -6.38 -26.91 1.72
C GLU A 257 -7.86 -27.32 1.76
N ASN A 258 -8.33 -27.84 2.88
CA ASN A 258 -9.71 -28.34 3.03
C ASN A 258 -10.69 -27.29 3.56
N SER A 259 -10.23 -26.08 3.87
CA SER A 259 -11.09 -24.99 4.37
C SER A 259 -11.50 -23.99 3.29
N ILE A 260 -11.05 -24.21 2.04
CA ILE A 260 -11.46 -23.41 0.89
C ILE A 260 -12.53 -24.22 0.17
N ASP A 261 -13.79 -23.91 0.41
CA ASP A 261 -14.89 -24.50 -0.34
C ASP A 261 -14.74 -24.09 -1.80
N PRO A 262 -14.67 -25.05 -2.75
CA PRO A 262 -14.57 -24.72 -4.15
C PRO A 262 -15.78 -23.89 -4.56
N TYR A 263 -15.52 -22.73 -5.15
CA TYR A 263 -16.55 -21.91 -5.77
C TYR A 263 -17.39 -22.75 -6.76
N ASP A 264 -18.65 -23.01 -6.39
CA ASP A 264 -19.64 -23.64 -7.25
C ASP A 264 -20.29 -22.56 -8.11
N GLU A 265 -19.99 -22.55 -9.41
CA GLU A 265 -20.58 -21.61 -10.38
C GLU A 265 -22.12 -21.70 -10.41
N ASN A 266 -22.71 -22.80 -9.93
CA ASN A 266 -24.17 -22.98 -9.84
C ASN A 266 -24.78 -22.44 -8.53
N LYS A 267 -23.98 -22.13 -7.50
CA LYS A 267 -24.43 -21.46 -6.28
C LYS A 267 -24.48 -19.95 -6.50
N LEU A 268 -25.54 -19.50 -7.18
CA LEU A 268 -25.95 -18.10 -7.36
C LEU A 268 -24.86 -17.11 -7.85
N ALA A 269 -25.16 -16.46 -8.98
CA ALA A 269 -24.31 -15.42 -9.57
C ALA A 269 -23.83 -14.40 -8.51
N PRO A 270 -22.52 -14.11 -8.43
CA PRO A 270 -21.94 -13.24 -7.40
C PRO A 270 -22.44 -11.78 -7.50
N HIS A 271 -23.03 -11.42 -8.64
CA HIS A 271 -23.75 -10.15 -8.82
C HIS A 271 -24.98 -10.01 -7.91
N LEU A 272 -25.63 -11.10 -7.49
CA LEU A 272 -26.81 -11.05 -6.64
C LEU A 272 -26.48 -10.81 -5.16
N ASP A 273 -25.28 -11.20 -4.72
CA ASP A 273 -24.83 -10.96 -3.34
C ASP A 273 -24.48 -9.48 -3.17
N VAL A 274 -23.67 -8.91 -4.07
CA VAL A 274 -23.28 -7.49 -4.06
C VAL A 274 -24.49 -6.55 -4.06
N CYS A 275 -25.50 -6.80 -4.90
CA CYS A 275 -26.73 -6.00 -4.93
C CYS A 275 -27.51 -6.10 -3.62
N LYS A 276 -27.52 -7.26 -2.95
CA LYS A 276 -28.15 -7.42 -1.63
C LYS A 276 -27.33 -6.73 -0.55
N THR A 277 -26.00 -6.86 -0.55
CA THR A 277 -25.11 -6.19 0.42
C THR A 277 -25.19 -4.67 0.28
N MET A 278 -25.18 -4.14 -0.95
CA MET A 278 -25.33 -2.69 -1.21
C MET A 278 -26.72 -2.18 -0.83
N LYS A 279 -27.79 -2.95 -1.08
CA LYS A 279 -29.12 -2.59 -0.57
C LYS A 279 -29.12 -2.57 0.96
N ILE A 280 -28.55 -3.59 1.61
CA ILE A 280 -28.46 -3.67 3.08
C ILE A 280 -27.65 -2.51 3.65
N MET A 281 -26.50 -2.15 3.04
CA MET A 281 -25.68 -1.00 3.43
C MET A 281 -26.42 0.32 3.21
N ALA A 282 -27.07 0.51 2.06
CA ALA A 282 -27.87 1.70 1.78
C ALA A 282 -29.09 1.84 2.73
N PHE A 283 -29.67 0.72 3.18
CA PHE A 283 -30.70 0.72 4.22
C PHE A 283 -30.14 1.01 5.61
N ALA A 284 -28.97 0.47 5.97
CA ALA A 284 -28.31 0.73 7.24
C ALA A 284 -27.89 2.21 7.37
N ASP A 285 -27.39 2.81 6.29
CA ASP A 285 -27.04 4.23 6.26
C ASP A 285 -28.30 5.09 6.35
N LYS A 286 -29.40 4.77 5.63
CA LYS A 286 -30.69 5.46 5.79
C LYS A 286 -31.20 5.44 7.23
N GLN A 287 -31.12 4.30 7.92
CA GLN A 287 -31.54 4.20 9.34
C GLN A 287 -30.63 5.00 10.28
N LYS A 288 -29.33 5.12 9.96
CA LYS A 288 -28.38 5.93 10.74
C LYS A 288 -28.64 7.42 10.57
N TYR A 289 -28.89 7.88 9.34
CA TYR A 289 -29.29 9.27 9.05
C TYR A 289 -30.66 9.62 9.64
N GLU A 290 -31.64 8.73 9.61
CA GLU A 290 -32.95 8.97 10.25
C GLU A 290 -32.84 9.04 11.78
N ASN A 291 -31.98 8.22 12.40
CA ASN A 291 -31.72 8.27 13.84
C ASN A 291 -30.96 9.54 14.25
N ASP A 292 -29.95 9.96 13.48
CA ASP A 292 -29.18 11.17 13.79
C ASP A 292 -30.03 12.45 13.59
N ASP A 293 -30.88 12.50 12.57
CA ASP A 293 -31.81 13.61 12.33
C ASP A 293 -32.94 13.66 13.38
N ALA A 294 -33.42 12.50 13.85
CA ALA A 294 -34.34 12.43 14.98
C ALA A 294 -33.69 12.94 16.29
N LYS A 295 -32.41 12.60 16.52
CA LYS A 295 -31.64 13.03 17.69
C LYS A 295 -31.39 14.55 17.66
N LEU A 296 -31.09 15.11 16.49
CA LEU A 296 -30.87 16.53 16.29
C LEU A 296 -32.15 17.33 16.57
N ARG A 297 -33.30 16.88 16.03
CA ARG A 297 -34.62 17.50 16.29
C ARG A 297 -35.03 17.41 17.75
N GLU A 298 -34.68 16.34 18.46
CA GLU A 298 -34.93 16.22 19.90
C GLU A 298 -34.07 17.20 20.72
N GLU A 299 -32.82 17.40 20.33
CA GLU A 299 -31.91 18.35 20.98
C GLU A 299 -32.35 19.81 20.75
N GLU A 300 -32.83 20.14 19.54
CA GLU A 300 -33.43 21.44 19.23
C GLU A 300 -34.70 21.69 20.05
N LYS A 301 -35.58 20.69 20.21
CA LYS A 301 -36.75 20.79 21.10
C LYS A 301 -36.35 21.04 22.55
N LYS A 302 -35.31 20.36 23.05
CA LYS A 302 -34.80 20.58 24.42
C LYS A 302 -34.27 22.01 24.59
N ARG A 303 -33.55 22.54 23.60
CA ARG A 303 -33.07 23.93 23.61
C ARG A 303 -34.21 24.94 23.58
N LEU A 304 -35.23 24.70 22.75
CA LEU A 304 -36.41 25.57 22.65
C LEU A 304 -37.19 25.59 23.98
N VAL A 305 -37.44 24.42 24.57
CA VAL A 305 -38.11 24.30 25.87
C VAL A 305 -37.28 25.00 26.95
N SER A 306 -35.97 24.80 26.98
CA SER A 306 -35.08 25.53 27.90
C SER A 306 -35.25 27.03 27.74
N LEU A 307 -35.14 27.58 26.53
CA LEU A 307 -35.30 29.01 26.25
C LEU A 307 -36.65 29.57 26.71
N ILE A 308 -37.74 28.86 26.45
CA ILE A 308 -39.08 29.26 26.91
C ILE A 308 -39.13 29.29 28.44
N THR A 309 -38.54 28.28 29.09
CA THR A 309 -38.51 28.17 30.56
C THR A 309 -37.68 29.30 31.17
N THR A 310 -36.51 29.61 30.60
CA THR A 310 -35.67 30.72 31.07
C THR A 310 -36.35 32.07 30.86
N SER A 311 -36.96 32.31 29.69
CA SER A 311 -37.67 33.56 29.39
C SER A 311 -38.97 33.75 30.19
N THR A 312 -39.61 32.68 30.65
CA THR A 312 -40.79 32.76 31.53
C THR A 312 -40.43 32.91 33.00
N ALA A 313 -39.27 32.41 33.43
CA ALA A 313 -38.73 32.65 34.76
C ALA A 313 -38.29 34.10 34.98
N GLU A 314 -37.72 34.75 33.95
CA GLU A 314 -37.24 36.14 34.03
C GLU A 314 -38.35 37.19 34.06
N LYS A 315 -39.58 36.87 33.64
CA LYS A 315 -40.71 37.82 33.65
C LYS A 315 -41.47 37.95 34.98
N ASN A 316 -41.09 37.20 36.01
CA ASN A 316 -41.75 37.25 37.33
C ASN A 316 -40.99 38.06 38.41
N PHE A 317 -39.96 38.82 38.04
CA PHE A 317 -39.35 39.81 38.95
C PHE A 317 -39.65 41.24 38.49
N ILE A 318 -40.81 41.75 38.88
CA ILE A 318 -41.04 43.20 38.97
C ILE A 318 -40.87 43.58 40.46
N PRO A 319 -39.79 44.27 40.85
CA PRO A 319 -39.70 44.87 42.17
C PRO A 319 -40.62 46.11 42.18
N LEU A 320 -41.75 46.02 42.88
CA LEU A 320 -42.61 47.16 43.17
C LEU A 320 -41.90 48.09 44.18
N ASN A 321 -41.09 49.01 43.65
CA ASN A 321 -40.75 50.25 44.33
C ASN A 321 -41.95 51.20 44.19
N LEU A 322 -42.63 51.47 45.30
CA LEU A 322 -43.58 52.58 45.43
C LEU A 322 -42.93 53.71 46.27
N PRO A 323 -43.03 54.98 45.86
CA PRO A 323 -42.39 56.11 46.53
C PRO A 323 -43.22 56.68 47.71
N LYS A 324 -42.53 57.49 48.52
CA LYS A 324 -42.91 58.11 49.80
C LYS A 324 -44.08 59.13 49.75
N MET A 325 -44.67 59.34 50.95
CA MET A 325 -45.19 60.61 51.53
C MET A 325 -46.59 61.10 51.07
N PHE A 326 -47.54 61.60 51.89
CA PHE A 326 -47.63 62.13 53.27
C PHE A 326 -49.09 61.98 53.80
N SER A 327 -49.27 61.80 55.12
CA SER A 327 -50.07 62.66 56.02
C SER A 327 -49.84 62.25 57.47
#